data_AF-A0A257DG29-F1
#
_entry.id   AF-A0A257DG29-F1
#
_cell.length_a   1.000
_cell.length_b   1.000
_cell.length_c   1.000
_cell.angle_alpha   90.00
_cell.angle_beta   90.00
_cell.angle_gamma   90.00
#
_symmetry.space_group_name_H-M   'P 1'
#
loop_
_entity.id
_entity.type
_entity.pdbx_description
1 polymer ?
#
loop_
_entity_poly.entity_id
_entity_poly.type
_entity_poly.pdbx_seq_one_letter_code
_entity_poly.pdbx_strand_id
1 'polypeptide(L)'
;MIRVCPLERRNVGRDFSVIDVAVAVVDHLEQFLDHGAIGPGWRHGIQANGARAMYMAGVARKTYATRWPLWCGSAVSADRNGCKNGVMSDMLIRLYALPATPEPLSAATLAAERLVRKPIGCEHDLIVAWVQTEFSAGWASEARVALQNRPISLLVAVQDDQPIGFVCYDATARGVVGPIGVQASARHSGVGAALLRAALVEMRAMGYGYAIAGAVGAPAFFRRVAGAVEIPDSTPGLYAGRVHG
;
A
#
# COMPACT_ATOMS: atom_id res chain seq x y z
N MET A 1 45.25 -21.25 -1.74
CA MET A 1 46.23 -20.47 -0.96
C MET A 1 46.89 -19.49 -1.93
N ILE A 2 46.34 -18.29 -2.07
CA ILE A 2 46.81 -17.32 -3.07
C ILE A 2 47.44 -16.15 -2.33
N ARG A 3 48.73 -15.95 -2.63
CA ARG A 3 49.62 -14.91 -2.11
C ARG A 3 49.19 -13.54 -2.59
N VAL A 4 49.26 -12.58 -1.68
CA VAL A 4 49.22 -11.14 -1.93
C VAL A 4 50.56 -10.73 -2.54
N CYS A 5 50.54 -9.93 -3.61
CA CYS A 5 51.69 -9.18 -4.10
C CYS A 5 51.33 -7.68 -4.07
N PRO A 6 52.10 -6.80 -3.41
CA PRO A 6 51.81 -5.38 -3.34
C PRO A 6 52.45 -4.66 -4.53
N LEU A 7 51.73 -3.74 -5.17
CA LEU A 7 52.34 -2.78 -6.08
C LEU A 7 52.10 -1.34 -5.61
N GLU A 8 53.12 -0.56 -5.87
CA GLU A 8 53.51 0.67 -5.20
C GLU A 8 52.67 1.89 -5.56
N ARG A 9 52.67 2.86 -4.65
CA ARG A 9 52.20 4.23 -4.88
C ARG A 9 53.09 4.95 -5.89
N ARG A 10 52.50 5.79 -6.75
CA ARG A 10 53.08 7.10 -7.15
C ARG A 10 52.00 8.07 -7.66
N ASN A 11 51.97 9.22 -6.98
CA ASN A 11 51.53 10.60 -7.29
C ASN A 11 50.55 10.88 -8.45
N VAL A 12 49.36 11.41 -8.15
CA VAL A 12 48.98 12.83 -7.90
C VAL A 12 48.92 13.67 -9.18
N GLY A 13 47.70 14.03 -9.58
CA GLY A 13 47.40 14.96 -10.66
C GLY A 13 45.89 15.15 -10.87
N ARG A 14 45.31 16.03 -10.05
CA ARG A 14 44.10 16.88 -10.17
C ARG A 14 42.86 16.47 -11.01
N ASP A 15 41.73 16.83 -10.39
CA ASP A 15 40.42 17.21 -10.93
C ASP A 15 39.46 16.12 -11.41
N PHE A 16 38.68 15.58 -10.46
CA PHE A 16 37.30 15.16 -10.71
C PHE A 16 36.42 15.45 -9.48
N SER A 17 35.37 16.24 -9.68
CA SER A 17 34.23 16.40 -8.79
C SER A 17 33.21 15.30 -9.09
N VAL A 18 32.77 14.54 -8.08
CA VAL A 18 31.41 14.01 -7.82
C VAL A 18 31.44 13.27 -6.47
N ILE A 19 30.69 13.79 -5.49
CA ILE A 19 29.80 13.12 -4.52
C ILE A 19 30.12 11.65 -4.16
N ASP A 20 30.48 11.37 -2.89
CA ASP A 20 29.67 10.55 -1.94
C ASP A 20 30.43 10.15 -0.64
N VAL A 21 29.64 9.88 0.40
CA VAL A 21 29.91 9.03 1.60
C VAL A 21 30.46 9.67 2.90
N ALA A 22 29.51 9.91 3.81
CA ALA A 22 29.45 9.58 5.24
C ALA A 22 30.72 9.50 6.12
N VAL A 23 30.76 10.33 7.17
CA VAL A 23 31.38 10.05 8.50
C VAL A 23 30.50 10.78 9.53
N ALA A 24 29.62 10.06 10.22
CA ALA A 24 29.83 9.49 11.55
C ALA A 24 29.93 10.54 12.68
N VAL A 25 28.98 10.37 13.58
CA VAL A 25 28.73 11.02 14.86
C VAL A 25 29.98 11.03 15.77
N VAL A 26 30.09 12.11 16.54
CA VAL A 26 31.00 12.38 17.66
C VAL A 26 32.38 12.93 17.29
N ASP A 27 32.50 14.26 17.33
CA ASP A 27 33.68 14.90 17.92
C ASP A 27 33.24 16.14 18.70
N HIS A 28 33.14 15.91 20.01
CA HIS A 28 32.92 16.90 21.06
C HIS A 28 34.22 16.92 21.87
N LEU A 29 35.20 17.73 21.45
CA LEU A 29 36.46 17.91 22.16
C LEU A 29 36.98 19.34 21.96
N GLU A 30 36.76 20.16 22.98
CA GLU A 30 37.59 21.27 23.50
C GLU A 30 36.75 21.80 24.69
N GLN A 31 37.09 21.66 25.97
CA GLN A 31 38.39 21.67 26.63
C GLN A 31 38.31 20.83 27.92
N PHE A 32 39.12 19.77 27.96
CA PHE A 32 39.70 19.26 29.21
C PHE A 32 41.16 19.63 29.13
N LEU A 33 41.65 20.35 30.13
CA LEU A 33 42.89 20.12 30.87
C LEU A 33 43.20 21.40 31.64
N ASP A 34 42.84 21.44 32.92
CA ASP A 34 43.84 21.85 33.90
C ASP A 34 43.60 21.20 35.27
N HIS A 35 44.60 20.40 35.63
CA HIS A 35 45.10 20.09 36.97
C HIS A 35 44.16 19.46 38.03
N GLY A 36 44.39 18.16 38.27
CA GLY A 36 45.03 17.75 39.53
C GLY A 36 44.13 17.44 40.73
N ALA A 37 43.88 16.14 40.90
CA ALA A 37 43.95 15.38 42.16
C ALA A 37 42.91 15.59 43.30
N ILE A 38 42.67 14.45 43.98
CA ILE A 38 42.18 14.22 45.35
C ILE A 38 40.65 14.06 45.57
N GLY A 39 40.22 12.79 45.68
CA GLY A 39 39.66 12.19 46.91
C GLY A 39 38.18 12.41 47.30
N PRO A 40 37.47 11.38 47.84
CA PRO A 40 36.02 11.39 48.06
C PRO A 40 35.59 11.84 49.47
N GLY A 41 34.45 12.54 49.59
CA GLY A 41 33.72 12.67 50.86
C GLY A 41 32.83 13.91 51.01
N TRP A 42 31.67 13.72 51.67
CA TRP A 42 30.77 14.72 52.28
C TRP A 42 29.84 15.48 51.31
N ARG A 43 28.53 15.17 51.25
CA ARG A 43 27.39 15.50 52.16
C ARG A 43 26.86 16.94 52.05
N HIS A 44 25.52 16.99 51.94
CA HIS A 44 24.54 18.05 52.18
C HIS A 44 24.29 19.10 51.09
N GLY A 45 23.00 19.25 50.78
CA GLY A 45 22.48 20.24 49.84
C GLY A 45 22.25 21.60 50.47
N ILE A 46 21.98 22.57 49.58
CA ILE A 46 21.46 23.90 49.89
C ILE A 46 20.49 24.27 48.75
N GLN A 47 19.23 24.55 49.12
CA GLN A 47 18.31 25.41 48.37
C GLN A 47 18.69 26.88 48.59
N ALA A 48 18.64 27.71 47.55
CA ALA A 48 18.31 29.14 47.59
C ALA A 48 18.38 29.69 46.14
N ASN A 49 17.26 30.07 45.53
CA ASN A 49 16.63 31.40 45.54
C ASN A 49 17.32 32.46 44.64
N GLY A 50 16.59 32.89 43.61
CA GLY A 50 16.27 34.31 43.45
C GLY A 50 16.96 35.11 42.34
N ALA A 51 16.14 35.94 41.69
CA ALA A 51 16.44 37.13 40.89
C ALA A 51 16.95 36.89 39.45
N ARG A 52 16.07 37.04 38.46
CA ARG A 52 15.73 38.29 37.73
C ARG A 52 16.90 38.83 36.90
N ALA A 53 16.78 38.67 35.58
CA ALA A 53 17.22 39.68 34.62
C ALA A 53 16.22 39.74 33.47
N MET A 54 15.31 40.70 33.57
CA MET A 54 14.55 41.28 32.46
C MET A 54 15.55 41.85 31.45
N TYR A 55 15.48 41.41 30.19
CA TYR A 55 15.96 42.19 29.07
C TYR A 55 14.84 42.30 28.05
N MET A 56 14.09 43.39 28.16
CA MET A 56 13.18 43.87 27.14
C MET A 56 13.99 44.71 26.16
N ALA A 57 14.28 44.15 24.98
CA ALA A 57 14.66 44.92 23.82
C ALA A 57 13.58 44.69 22.75
N GLY A 58 12.64 45.63 22.71
CA GLY A 58 11.65 45.71 21.65
C GLY A 58 12.33 46.10 20.34
N VAL A 59 12.15 45.29 19.30
CA VAL A 59 12.34 45.73 17.92
C VAL A 59 11.08 45.39 17.13
N ALA A 60 10.49 46.47 16.64
CA ALA A 60 9.45 46.67 15.67
C ALA A 60 8.86 45.43 14.95
N ARG A 61 7.54 45.33 15.09
CA ARG A 61 6.64 44.57 14.24
C ARG A 61 6.86 44.92 12.76
N LYS A 62 7.19 43.93 11.95
CA LYS A 62 6.78 43.86 10.55
C LYS A 62 5.95 42.60 10.38
N THR A 63 4.65 42.79 10.52
CA THR A 63 3.61 41.82 10.16
C THR A 63 3.63 41.66 8.65
N TYR A 64 4.30 40.62 8.16
CA TYR A 64 4.05 40.10 6.82
C TYR A 64 2.82 39.20 6.93
N ALA A 65 1.67 39.82 6.67
CA ALA A 65 0.42 39.12 6.44
C ALA A 65 0.52 38.34 5.12
N THR A 66 1.20 37.19 5.13
CA THR A 66 0.89 36.15 4.16
C THR A 66 -0.43 35.52 4.59
N ARG A 67 -1.47 35.98 3.91
CA ARG A 67 -2.83 35.45 3.90
C ARG A 67 -2.78 34.01 3.41
N TRP A 68 -2.52 33.06 4.31
CA TRP A 68 -2.90 31.68 4.10
C TRP A 68 -4.43 31.65 4.10
N PRO A 69 -5.11 31.07 3.10
CA PRO A 69 -6.52 30.80 3.25
C PRO A 69 -6.65 29.85 4.45
N LEU A 70 -7.24 30.36 5.52
CA LEU A 70 -7.88 29.56 6.55
C LEU A 70 -8.82 28.62 5.81
N TRP A 71 -8.37 27.39 5.59
CA TRP A 71 -9.27 26.29 5.26
C TRP A 71 -10.07 26.07 6.53
N CYS A 72 -11.15 26.85 6.64
CA CYS A 72 -12.15 26.70 7.67
C CYS A 72 -12.64 25.27 7.53
N GLY A 73 -12.29 24.43 8.51
CA GLY A 73 -12.82 23.09 8.62
C GLY A 73 -14.33 23.21 8.71
N SER A 74 -15.00 23.00 7.58
CA SER A 74 -16.38 22.56 7.61
C SER A 74 -16.33 21.20 8.29
N ALA A 75 -16.66 21.19 9.58
CA ALA A 75 -17.07 19.99 10.26
C ALA A 75 -18.16 19.36 9.39
N VAL A 76 -17.81 18.28 8.68
CA VAL A 76 -18.79 17.47 7.97
C VAL A 76 -19.68 16.90 9.06
N SER A 77 -20.82 17.56 9.23
CA SER A 77 -21.93 17.05 10.02
C SER A 77 -22.23 15.66 9.51
N ALA A 78 -21.97 14.65 10.35
CA ALA A 78 -22.38 13.29 10.09
C ALA A 78 -23.91 13.29 9.96
N ASP A 79 -24.39 13.25 8.72
CA ASP A 79 -25.80 13.10 8.43
C ASP A 79 -26.21 11.69 8.86
N ARG A 80 -26.82 11.64 10.04
CA ARG A 80 -27.55 10.49 10.55
C ARG A 80 -28.94 10.55 9.95
N ASN A 81 -29.10 10.04 8.74
CA ASN A 81 -30.28 9.31 8.24
C ASN A 81 -30.31 9.26 6.70
N GLY A 82 -30.30 8.06 6.11
CA GLY A 82 -30.82 7.89 4.74
C GLY A 82 -30.10 6.85 3.88
N CYS A 83 -30.26 5.57 4.22
CA CYS A 83 -30.03 4.50 3.24
C CYS A 83 -31.00 4.70 2.06
N LYS A 84 -30.49 4.85 0.82
CA LYS A 84 -31.05 4.37 -0.47
C LYS A 84 -30.40 5.06 -1.69
N ASN A 85 -29.19 4.61 -1.98
CA ASN A 85 -28.54 4.44 -3.29
C ASN A 85 -27.14 3.99 -2.92
N GLY A 86 -26.81 2.70 -3.10
CA GLY A 86 -25.55 2.15 -2.60
C GLY A 86 -24.38 2.85 -3.28
N VAL A 87 -23.79 3.84 -2.62
CA VAL A 87 -22.55 4.48 -3.04
C VAL A 87 -21.48 3.39 -2.96
N MET A 88 -21.10 2.85 -4.12
CA MET A 88 -20.07 1.82 -4.21
C MET A 88 -18.72 2.50 -4.09
N SER A 89 -18.20 2.55 -2.86
CA SER A 89 -16.89 3.12 -2.57
C SER A 89 -15.76 2.19 -3.01
N ASP A 90 -14.62 2.80 -3.31
CA ASP A 90 -13.37 2.08 -3.55
C ASP A 90 -12.74 1.66 -2.22
N MET A 91 -11.94 0.61 -2.25
CA MET A 91 -11.23 0.10 -1.07
C MET A 91 -9.73 -0.05 -1.32
N LEU A 92 -8.92 0.42 -0.38
CA LEU A 92 -7.46 0.32 -0.38
C LEU A 92 -7.00 -0.96 0.33
N ILE A 93 -6.09 -1.69 -0.32
CA ILE A 93 -5.46 -2.91 0.20
C ILE A 93 -3.95 -2.68 0.31
N ARG A 94 -3.38 -2.94 1.48
CA ARG A 94 -1.93 -2.80 1.73
C ARG A 94 -1.22 -4.12 1.42
N LEU A 95 -0.54 -4.19 0.28
CA LEU A 95 0.08 -5.44 -0.21
C LEU A 95 1.32 -5.84 0.60
N TYR A 96 2.09 -4.87 1.11
CA TYR A 96 3.25 -5.14 1.98
C TYR A 96 2.89 -5.73 3.34
N ALA A 97 1.61 -5.64 3.75
CA ALA A 97 1.11 -6.15 5.02
C ALA A 97 0.38 -7.50 4.87
N LEU A 98 0.56 -8.21 3.75
CA LEU A 98 -0.05 -9.53 3.53
C LEU A 98 0.71 -10.65 4.28
N PRO A 99 -0.01 -11.63 4.87
CA PRO A 99 -1.46 -11.71 4.99
C PRO A 99 -1.99 -10.66 5.97
N ALA A 100 -2.99 -9.87 5.53
CA ALA A 100 -3.48 -8.73 6.29
C ALA A 100 -4.47 -9.11 7.40
N THR A 101 -4.88 -10.38 7.46
CA THR A 101 -5.84 -10.89 8.43
C THR A 101 -5.16 -11.78 9.46
N PRO A 102 -5.36 -11.53 10.77
CA PRO A 102 -4.80 -12.36 11.83
C PRO A 102 -5.49 -13.72 11.96
N GLU A 103 -6.70 -13.86 11.40
CA GLU A 103 -7.46 -15.11 11.46
C GLU A 103 -6.91 -16.14 10.45
N PRO A 104 -6.66 -17.39 10.87
CA PRO A 104 -6.25 -18.45 9.97
C PRO A 104 -7.34 -18.70 8.91
N LEU A 105 -6.90 -19.02 7.70
CA LEU A 105 -7.79 -19.31 6.59
C LEU A 105 -8.68 -20.51 6.91
N SER A 106 -9.94 -20.43 6.48
CA SER A 106 -10.83 -21.59 6.54
C SER A 106 -10.25 -22.76 5.73
N ALA A 107 -10.47 -23.99 6.18
CA ALA A 107 -10.07 -25.19 5.44
C ALA A 107 -10.62 -25.19 4.00
N ALA A 108 -11.83 -24.64 3.80
CA ALA A 108 -12.45 -24.48 2.49
C ALA A 108 -11.66 -23.53 1.57
N THR A 109 -11.18 -22.40 2.09
CA THR A 109 -10.32 -21.47 1.34
C THR A 109 -9.00 -22.13 0.95
N LEU A 110 -8.34 -22.81 1.89
CA LEU A 110 -7.08 -23.51 1.63
C LEU A 110 -7.24 -24.61 0.56
N ALA A 111 -8.36 -25.34 0.59
CA ALA A 111 -8.67 -26.32 -0.44
C ALA A 111 -8.91 -25.64 -1.81
N ALA A 112 -9.66 -24.54 -1.83
CA ALA A 112 -9.99 -23.81 -3.05
C ALA A 112 -8.78 -23.15 -3.73
N GLU A 113 -7.71 -22.84 -3.00
CA GLU A 113 -6.45 -22.33 -3.58
C GLU A 113 -5.85 -23.28 -4.62
N ARG A 114 -6.07 -24.60 -4.46
CA ARG A 114 -5.58 -25.61 -5.41
C ARG A 114 -6.33 -25.59 -6.74
N LEU A 115 -7.48 -24.93 -6.80
CA LEU A 115 -8.30 -24.78 -8.01
C LEU A 115 -7.88 -23.54 -8.82
N VAL A 116 -7.11 -22.62 -8.23
CA VAL A 116 -6.76 -21.34 -8.83
C VAL A 116 -5.49 -21.47 -9.67
N ARG A 117 -5.56 -21.06 -10.94
CA ARG A 117 -4.41 -21.04 -11.84
C ARG A 117 -4.51 -19.93 -12.89
N LYS A 118 -3.41 -19.75 -13.63
CA LYS A 118 -3.44 -19.00 -14.88
C LYS A 118 -4.17 -19.79 -15.97
N PRO A 119 -4.97 -19.13 -16.80
CA PRO A 119 -5.50 -19.75 -18.02
C PRO A 119 -4.39 -20.00 -19.04
N ILE A 120 -4.54 -21.05 -19.84
CA ILE A 120 -3.66 -21.34 -20.99
C ILE A 120 -4.23 -20.71 -22.26
N GLY A 121 -3.40 -20.58 -23.29
CA GLY A 121 -3.73 -19.80 -24.49
C GLY A 121 -5.03 -20.21 -25.21
N CYS A 122 -5.34 -21.50 -25.28
CA CYS A 122 -6.56 -22.00 -25.92
C CYS A 122 -7.84 -21.77 -25.11
N GLU A 123 -7.75 -21.33 -23.85
CA GLU A 123 -8.89 -21.08 -22.97
C GLU A 123 -9.38 -19.63 -23.04
N HIS A 124 -8.66 -18.76 -23.73
CA HIS A 124 -8.87 -17.31 -23.70
C HIS A 124 -10.31 -16.92 -24.03
N ASP A 125 -10.79 -17.31 -25.21
CA ASP A 125 -12.13 -16.94 -25.68
C ASP A 125 -13.23 -17.69 -24.93
N LEU A 126 -12.96 -18.92 -24.49
CA LEU A 126 -13.86 -19.69 -23.64
C LEU A 126 -14.12 -18.97 -22.32
N ILE A 127 -13.08 -18.49 -21.65
CA ILE A 127 -13.19 -17.77 -20.38
C ILE A 127 -13.92 -16.45 -20.58
N VAL A 128 -13.61 -15.70 -21.63
CA VAL A 128 -14.30 -14.43 -21.92
C VAL A 128 -15.79 -14.65 -22.18
N ALA A 129 -16.15 -15.67 -22.96
CA ALA A 129 -17.55 -16.03 -23.23
C ALA A 129 -18.29 -16.48 -21.97
N TRP A 130 -17.62 -17.26 -21.11
CA TRP A 130 -18.16 -17.66 -19.81
C TRP A 130 -18.39 -16.45 -18.90
N VAL A 131 -17.41 -15.54 -18.76
CA VAL A 131 -17.56 -14.31 -17.96
C VAL A 131 -18.73 -13.46 -18.45
N GLN A 132 -18.90 -13.35 -19.76
CA GLN A 132 -20.01 -12.60 -20.36
C GLN A 132 -21.37 -13.21 -20.01
N THR A 133 -21.47 -14.54 -20.08
CA THR A 133 -22.71 -15.28 -19.83
C THR A 133 -23.11 -15.25 -18.36
N GLU A 134 -22.14 -15.49 -17.46
CA GLU A 134 -22.40 -15.62 -16.02
C GLU A 134 -22.47 -14.29 -15.27
N PHE A 135 -21.80 -13.24 -15.76
CA PHE A 135 -21.66 -11.98 -15.03
C PHE A 135 -22.15 -10.78 -15.83
N SER A 136 -21.36 -10.29 -16.80
CA SER A 136 -21.75 -9.15 -17.63
C SER A 136 -20.81 -8.95 -18.83
N ALA A 137 -21.31 -8.26 -19.85
CA ALA A 137 -20.49 -7.82 -20.99
C ALA A 137 -19.36 -6.86 -20.55
N GLY A 138 -19.58 -6.02 -19.54
CA GLY A 138 -18.55 -5.13 -19.00
C GLY A 138 -17.38 -5.91 -18.40
N TRP A 139 -17.67 -6.91 -17.57
CA TRP A 139 -16.65 -7.76 -16.97
C TRP A 139 -15.95 -8.65 -18.01
N ALA A 140 -16.65 -9.07 -19.06
CA ALA A 140 -16.02 -9.78 -20.17
C ALA A 140 -15.01 -8.89 -20.93
N SER A 141 -15.29 -7.59 -21.05
CA SER A 141 -14.34 -6.62 -21.59
C SER A 141 -13.08 -6.52 -20.73
N GLU A 142 -13.23 -6.38 -19.42
CA GLU A 142 -12.11 -6.32 -18.48
C GLU A 142 -11.32 -7.63 -18.44
N ALA A 143 -11.99 -8.79 -18.47
CA ALA A 143 -11.34 -10.10 -18.56
C ALA A 143 -10.49 -10.23 -19.84
N ARG A 144 -11.00 -9.75 -20.98
CA ARG A 144 -10.23 -9.73 -22.24
C ARG A 144 -8.97 -8.88 -22.14
N VAL A 145 -9.04 -7.71 -21.52
CA VAL A 145 -7.85 -6.87 -21.26
C VAL A 145 -6.85 -7.62 -20.37
N ALA A 146 -7.33 -8.19 -19.26
CA ALA A 146 -6.48 -8.91 -18.30
C ALA A 146 -5.74 -10.11 -18.92
N LEU A 147 -6.40 -10.83 -19.82
CA LEU A 147 -5.81 -11.95 -20.54
C LEU A 147 -4.79 -11.53 -21.61
N GLN A 148 -4.85 -10.29 -22.10
CA GLN A 148 -3.91 -9.73 -23.08
C GLN A 148 -2.65 -9.13 -22.44
N ASN A 149 -2.70 -8.82 -21.14
CA ASN A 149 -1.54 -8.30 -20.40
C ASN A 149 -0.36 -9.29 -20.37
N ARG A 150 0.85 -8.74 -20.21
CA ARG A 150 2.09 -9.52 -20.12
C ARG A 150 2.90 -9.08 -18.90
N PRO A 151 3.01 -9.93 -17.85
CA PRO A 151 2.33 -11.22 -17.69
C PRO A 151 0.79 -11.10 -17.62
N ILE A 152 0.09 -12.20 -17.91
CA ILE A 152 -1.38 -12.26 -17.84
C ILE A 152 -1.84 -11.86 -16.45
N SER A 153 -2.85 -10.99 -16.37
CA SER A 153 -3.38 -10.45 -15.11
C SER A 153 -4.77 -10.96 -14.74
N LEU A 154 -5.12 -12.15 -15.25
CA LEU A 154 -6.32 -12.90 -14.87
C LEU A 154 -5.92 -14.21 -14.18
N LEU A 155 -6.67 -14.60 -13.15
CA LEU A 155 -6.65 -15.93 -12.55
C LEU A 155 -8.04 -16.54 -12.64
N VAL A 156 -8.09 -17.85 -12.85
CA VAL A 156 -9.33 -18.63 -12.96
C VAL A 156 -9.33 -19.75 -11.92
N ALA A 157 -10.48 -20.00 -11.29
CA ALA A 157 -10.72 -21.17 -10.47
C ALA A 157 -11.46 -22.21 -11.33
N VAL A 158 -10.92 -23.42 -11.42
CA VAL A 158 -11.48 -24.51 -12.24
C VAL A 158 -11.78 -25.71 -11.37
N GLN A 159 -12.98 -26.26 -11.52
CA GLN A 159 -13.43 -27.48 -10.86
C GLN A 159 -14.18 -28.33 -11.89
N ASP A 160 -13.89 -29.63 -11.92
CA ASP A 160 -14.51 -30.59 -12.86
C ASP A 160 -14.43 -30.11 -14.33
N ASP A 161 -13.25 -29.62 -14.73
CA ASP A 161 -12.96 -29.03 -16.04
C ASP A 161 -13.81 -27.83 -16.45
N GLN A 162 -14.50 -27.19 -15.49
CA GLN A 162 -15.33 -26.00 -15.71
C GLN A 162 -14.83 -24.80 -14.91
N PRO A 163 -14.86 -23.58 -15.47
CA PRO A 163 -14.59 -22.37 -14.71
C PRO A 163 -15.70 -22.11 -13.70
N ILE A 164 -15.32 -21.93 -12.43
CA ILE A 164 -16.25 -21.65 -11.32
C ILE A 164 -16.04 -20.27 -10.71
N GLY A 165 -14.97 -19.58 -11.08
CA GLY A 165 -14.66 -18.24 -10.62
C GLY A 165 -13.47 -17.64 -11.36
N PHE A 166 -13.36 -16.31 -11.32
CA PHE A 166 -12.23 -15.58 -11.88
C PHE A 166 -11.95 -14.30 -11.09
N VAL A 167 -10.73 -13.82 -11.21
CA VAL A 167 -10.33 -12.49 -10.74
C VAL A 167 -9.37 -11.87 -11.75
N CYS A 168 -9.55 -10.58 -11.99
CA CYS A 168 -8.60 -9.77 -12.75
C CYS A 168 -7.83 -8.84 -11.83
N TYR A 169 -6.68 -8.37 -12.30
CA TYR A 169 -6.03 -7.16 -11.84
C TYR A 169 -5.46 -6.41 -13.04
N ASP A 170 -5.15 -5.13 -12.89
CA ASP A 170 -4.64 -4.28 -13.98
C ASP A 170 -5.53 -4.31 -15.26
N ALA A 171 -6.83 -4.56 -15.06
CA ALA A 171 -7.80 -4.75 -16.13
C ALA A 171 -8.61 -3.48 -16.40
N THR A 172 -9.28 -2.96 -15.36
CA THR A 172 -9.97 -1.67 -15.42
C THR A 172 -8.97 -0.52 -15.47
N ALA A 173 -7.95 -0.57 -14.61
CA ALA A 173 -6.81 0.35 -14.57
C ALA A 173 -5.66 -0.30 -13.80
N ARG A 174 -4.45 0.26 -13.92
CA ARG A 174 -3.27 -0.20 -13.18
C ARG A 174 -3.46 -0.06 -11.68
N GLY A 175 -2.99 -1.04 -10.92
CA GLY A 175 -3.12 -1.12 -9.47
C GLY A 175 -4.52 -1.49 -8.98
N VAL A 176 -5.47 -1.75 -9.88
CA VAL A 176 -6.83 -2.15 -9.53
C VAL A 176 -6.94 -3.67 -9.54
N VAL A 177 -7.48 -4.25 -8.46
CA VAL A 177 -7.89 -5.64 -8.39
C VAL A 177 -9.40 -5.72 -8.59
N GLY A 178 -9.81 -6.47 -9.60
CA GLY A 178 -11.18 -6.56 -10.05
C GLY A 178 -11.30 -6.54 -11.58
N PRO A 179 -12.42 -7.03 -12.11
CA PRO A 179 -13.54 -7.62 -11.38
C PRO A 179 -13.20 -8.99 -10.76
N ILE A 180 -14.00 -9.40 -9.78
CA ILE A 180 -13.93 -10.73 -9.17
C ILE A 180 -15.31 -11.36 -9.16
N GLY A 181 -15.42 -12.56 -9.72
CA GLY A 181 -16.68 -13.28 -9.87
C GLY A 181 -16.56 -14.74 -9.47
N VAL A 182 -17.58 -15.26 -8.80
CA VAL A 182 -17.73 -16.68 -8.49
C VAL A 182 -19.14 -17.10 -8.87
N GLN A 183 -19.27 -18.22 -9.59
CA GLN A 183 -20.56 -18.76 -9.99
C GLN A 183 -21.45 -19.00 -8.77
N ALA A 184 -22.77 -18.87 -8.93
CA ALA A 184 -23.70 -18.90 -7.81
C ALA A 184 -23.58 -20.16 -6.93
N SER A 185 -23.44 -21.33 -7.56
CA SER A 185 -23.29 -22.63 -6.89
C SER A 185 -22.00 -22.78 -6.08
N ALA A 186 -20.95 -22.03 -6.42
CA ALA A 186 -19.66 -22.08 -5.74
C ALA A 186 -19.45 -20.91 -4.77
N ARG A 187 -20.45 -20.07 -4.53
CA ARG A 187 -20.35 -19.01 -3.51
C ARG A 187 -20.22 -19.62 -2.11
N HIS A 188 -19.62 -18.87 -1.19
CA HIS A 188 -19.39 -19.29 0.20
C HIS A 188 -18.51 -20.55 0.38
N SER A 189 -17.94 -21.11 -0.69
CA SER A 189 -17.02 -22.25 -0.66
C SER A 189 -15.54 -21.88 -0.40
N GLY A 190 -15.24 -20.58 -0.26
CA GLY A 190 -13.87 -20.08 -0.12
C GLY A 190 -13.18 -19.71 -1.45
N VAL A 191 -13.76 -20.05 -2.61
CA VAL A 191 -13.20 -19.75 -3.94
C VAL A 191 -12.90 -18.27 -4.17
N GLY A 192 -13.82 -17.37 -3.80
CA GLY A 192 -13.59 -15.93 -3.95
C GLY A 192 -12.42 -15.43 -3.12
N ALA A 193 -12.25 -15.96 -1.90
CA ALA A 193 -11.12 -15.60 -1.05
C ALA A 193 -9.80 -16.14 -1.59
N ALA A 194 -9.80 -17.37 -2.12
CA ALA A 194 -8.65 -17.97 -2.77
C ALA A 194 -8.19 -17.16 -4.00
N LEU A 195 -9.14 -16.80 -4.88
CA LEU A 195 -8.89 -15.96 -6.05
C LEU A 195 -8.30 -14.60 -5.65
N LEU A 196 -8.97 -13.87 -4.77
CA LEU A 196 -8.50 -12.55 -4.34
C LEU A 196 -7.09 -12.62 -3.75
N ARG A 197 -6.82 -13.58 -2.86
CA ARG A 197 -5.49 -13.74 -2.26
C ARG A 197 -4.42 -14.04 -3.29
N ALA A 198 -4.68 -14.94 -4.23
CA ALA A 198 -3.75 -15.27 -5.29
C ALA A 198 -3.41 -14.03 -6.15
N ALA A 199 -4.43 -13.24 -6.54
CA ALA A 199 -4.21 -11.99 -7.28
C ALA A 199 -3.36 -10.98 -6.48
N LEU A 200 -3.66 -10.78 -5.19
CA LEU A 200 -2.92 -9.83 -4.35
C LEU A 200 -1.46 -10.28 -4.14
N VAL A 201 -1.21 -11.58 -4.02
CA VAL A 201 0.15 -12.14 -3.95
C VAL A 201 0.92 -11.88 -5.25
N GLU A 202 0.28 -12.07 -6.41
CA GLU A 202 0.90 -11.76 -7.70
C GLU A 202 1.19 -10.26 -7.86
N MET A 203 0.23 -9.39 -7.51
CA MET A 203 0.44 -7.94 -7.54
C MET A 203 1.61 -7.54 -6.63
N ARG A 204 1.69 -8.10 -5.41
CA ARG A 204 2.83 -7.85 -4.52
C ARG A 204 4.15 -8.30 -5.15
N ALA A 205 4.17 -9.49 -5.76
CA ALA A 205 5.37 -10.01 -6.43
C ALA A 205 5.81 -9.16 -7.63
N MET A 206 4.86 -8.45 -8.28
CA MET A 206 5.15 -7.48 -9.35
C MET A 206 5.66 -6.13 -8.83
N GLY A 207 5.74 -5.94 -7.51
CA GLY A 207 6.28 -4.73 -6.89
C GLY A 207 5.22 -3.69 -6.50
N TYR A 208 3.93 -4.01 -6.58
CA TYR A 208 2.90 -3.11 -6.07
C TYR A 208 2.92 -3.07 -4.53
N GLY A 209 2.97 -1.85 -3.96
CA GLY A 209 2.84 -1.64 -2.51
C GLY A 209 1.38 -1.64 -2.04
N TYR A 210 0.45 -1.30 -2.93
CA TYR A 210 -0.98 -1.17 -2.67
C TYR A 210 -1.79 -1.70 -3.85
N ALA A 211 -3.02 -2.14 -3.58
CA ALA A 211 -4.03 -2.41 -4.59
C ALA A 211 -5.33 -1.68 -4.23
N ILE A 212 -6.14 -1.38 -5.25
CA ILE A 212 -7.45 -0.75 -5.10
C ILE A 212 -8.51 -1.76 -5.58
N ALA A 213 -9.52 -2.04 -4.76
CA ALA A 213 -10.74 -2.68 -5.23
C ALA A 213 -11.74 -1.58 -5.58
N GLY A 214 -12.08 -1.43 -6.86
CA GLY A 214 -12.96 -0.36 -7.35
C GLY A 214 -14.44 -0.70 -7.25
N ALA A 215 -15.28 0.30 -7.01
CA ALA A 215 -16.76 0.22 -7.01
C ALA A 215 -17.28 -1.04 -6.29
N VAL A 216 -16.90 -1.20 -5.02
CA VAL A 216 -17.11 -2.46 -4.31
C VAL A 216 -18.56 -2.65 -3.88
N GLY A 217 -19.23 -3.66 -4.43
CA GLY A 217 -20.56 -4.09 -3.99
C GLY A 217 -20.58 -4.92 -2.69
N ALA A 218 -19.44 -5.45 -2.26
CA ALA A 218 -19.32 -6.34 -1.09
C ALA A 218 -18.12 -5.95 -0.17
N PRO A 219 -18.15 -4.79 0.51
CA PRO A 219 -16.99 -4.28 1.24
C PRO A 219 -16.56 -5.18 2.40
N ALA A 220 -17.51 -5.86 3.07
CA ALA A 220 -17.21 -6.82 4.12
C ALA A 220 -16.33 -7.99 3.65
N PHE A 221 -16.46 -8.40 2.38
CA PHE A 221 -15.62 -9.45 1.80
C PHE A 221 -14.16 -9.00 1.71
N PHE A 222 -13.89 -7.81 1.17
CA PHE A 222 -12.53 -7.27 1.05
C PHE A 222 -11.91 -6.93 2.40
N ARG A 223 -12.69 -6.38 3.35
CA ARG A 223 -12.24 -6.19 4.75
C ARG A 223 -11.77 -7.50 5.35
N ARG A 224 -12.59 -8.55 5.25
CA ARG A 224 -12.32 -9.86 5.85
C ARG A 224 -11.19 -10.61 5.17
N VAL A 225 -11.02 -10.53 3.85
CA VAL A 225 -10.03 -11.35 3.12
C VAL A 225 -8.69 -10.64 2.97
N ALA A 226 -8.70 -9.32 2.84
CA ALA A 226 -7.53 -8.54 2.46
C ALA A 226 -7.20 -7.40 3.44
N GLY A 227 -7.94 -7.28 4.56
CA GLY A 227 -7.77 -6.15 5.48
C GLY A 227 -8.02 -4.80 4.79
N ALA A 228 -8.86 -4.79 3.76
CA ALA A 228 -9.10 -3.61 2.95
C ALA A 228 -9.77 -2.51 3.78
N VAL A 229 -9.38 -1.26 3.56
CA VAL A 229 -9.99 -0.09 4.18
C VAL A 229 -10.70 0.73 3.12
N GLU A 230 -11.79 1.37 3.48
CA GLU A 230 -12.53 2.23 2.55
C GLU A 230 -11.73 3.47 2.21
N ILE A 231 -11.81 3.92 0.95
CA ILE A 231 -11.24 5.18 0.49
C ILE A 231 -12.36 6.23 0.58
N PRO A 232 -12.25 7.23 1.48
CA PRO A 232 -13.26 8.29 1.59
C PRO A 232 -13.42 9.05 0.28
N ASP A 233 -14.65 9.49 0.00
CA ASP A 233 -14.99 10.35 -1.16
C ASP A 233 -14.55 9.78 -2.52
N SER A 234 -14.50 8.45 -2.64
CA SER A 234 -14.01 7.73 -3.82
C SER A 234 -15.08 7.47 -4.88
N THR A 235 -16.30 8.00 -4.75
CA THR A 235 -17.36 7.81 -5.75
C THR A 235 -17.58 9.11 -6.54
N PRO A 236 -17.64 9.08 -7.89
CA PRO A 236 -17.62 7.90 -8.76
C PRO A 236 -16.22 7.33 -9.04
N GLY A 237 -15.17 7.98 -8.52
CA GLY A 237 -13.80 7.49 -8.57
C GLY A 237 -13.29 7.31 -10.00
N LEU A 238 -12.64 6.18 -10.27
CA LEU A 238 -12.15 5.81 -11.60
C LEU A 238 -13.25 5.78 -12.67
N TYR A 239 -14.50 5.59 -12.27
CA TYR A 239 -15.63 5.47 -13.19
C TYR A 239 -16.27 6.81 -13.54
N ALA A 240 -15.71 7.94 -13.06
CA ALA A 240 -16.10 9.28 -13.49
C ALA A 240 -15.96 9.42 -15.01
N GLY A 241 -17.05 9.78 -15.71
CA GLY A 241 -17.01 10.01 -17.15
C GLY A 241 -16.98 8.74 -18.01
N ARG A 242 -17.25 7.56 -17.45
CA ARG A 242 -17.40 6.32 -18.22
C ARG A 242 -18.46 6.49 -19.31
N VAL A 243 -18.13 6.02 -20.52
CA VAL A 243 -19.08 6.00 -21.65
C VAL A 243 -20.14 4.94 -21.43
N HIS A 244 -21.39 5.29 -21.71
CA HIS A 244 -22.54 4.40 -21.66
C HIS A 244 -22.95 4.04 -23.09
N GLY A 245 -23.29 2.76 -23.33
CA GLY A 245 -23.75 2.25 -24.61
C GLY A 245 -25.18 1.72 -24.50
#